data_AF-A0A4Y2C237-F1
#
_entry.id   AF-A0A4Y2C237-F1
#
_cell.length_a   1.000
_cell.length_b   1.000
_cell.length_c   1.000
_cell.angle_alpha   90.00
_cell.angle_beta   90.00
_cell.angle_gamma   90.00
#
_symmetry.space_group_name_H-M   'P 1'
#
loop_
_entity.id
_entity.type
_entity.pdbx_description
1 polymer ?
#
loop_
_entity_poly.entity_id
_entity_poly.type
_entity_poly.pdbx_seq_one_letter_code
_entity_poly.pdbx_strand_id
1 'polypeptide(L)'
;MFKFLLLLGCVQCIWCHARLMEPPSRSSMWRHGYDTPKNYDDDGLYCGGMHTQWKMNGGKCGVCGDPWHLDVPRPNENGGKFGNGIIVRTYKPGQV
;
A
#
# COMPACT_ATOMS: atom_id res chain seq x y z
N MET A 1 -32.88 33.64 -7.24
CA MET A 1 -32.57 32.77 -6.08
C MET A 1 -32.44 31.28 -6.45
N PHE A 2 -32.10 30.92 -7.70
CA PHE A 2 -31.96 29.51 -8.14
C PHE A 2 -30.53 29.11 -8.56
N LYS A 3 -29.60 30.08 -8.68
CA LYS A 3 -28.21 29.79 -9.10
C LYS A 3 -27.36 29.11 -8.03
N PHE A 4 -27.75 29.21 -6.75
CA PHE A 4 -27.01 28.60 -5.64
C PHE A 4 -27.34 27.10 -5.44
N LEU A 5 -28.47 26.63 -5.96
CA LEU A 5 -28.92 25.24 -5.75
C LEU A 5 -28.19 24.22 -6.63
N LEU A 6 -27.60 24.67 -7.76
CA LEU A 6 -26.90 23.81 -8.72
C LEU A 6 -25.48 23.40 -8.29
N LEU A 7 -24.91 24.04 -7.27
CA LEU A 7 -23.56 23.76 -6.77
C LEU A 7 -23.50 22.64 -5.72
N LEU A 8 -24.64 22.19 -5.17
CA LEU A 8 -24.69 21.14 -4.14
C LEU A 8 -24.69 19.69 -4.68
N GLY A 9 -24.74 19.48 -6.00
CA GLY A 9 -25.01 18.16 -6.60
C GLY A 9 -23.79 17.31 -6.99
N CYS A 10 -22.55 17.74 -6.75
CA CYS A 10 -21.34 17.06 -7.24
C CYS A 10 -20.43 16.52 -6.13
N VAL A 11 -21.00 15.87 -5.10
CA VAL A 11 -20.20 15.07 -4.16
C VAL A 11 -20.12 13.64 -4.70
N GLN A 12 -19.14 13.36 -5.58
CA GLN A 12 -18.83 12.00 -5.97
C GLN A 12 -18.09 11.29 -4.82
N CYS A 13 -18.63 10.17 -4.34
CA CYS A 13 -17.89 9.26 -3.47
C CYS A 13 -16.78 8.60 -4.30
N ILE A 14 -15.53 8.89 -3.98
CA ILE A 14 -14.36 8.28 -4.63
C ILE A 14 -13.89 7.12 -3.76
N TRP A 15 -13.80 5.93 -4.33
CA TRP A 15 -13.05 4.82 -3.74
C TRP A 15 -11.60 4.94 -4.21
N CYS A 16 -10.71 5.34 -3.31
CA CYS A 16 -9.30 5.52 -3.59
C CYS A 16 -8.46 4.53 -2.79
N HIS A 17 -7.42 4.00 -3.43
CA HIS A 17 -6.34 3.24 -2.79
C HIS A 17 -5.05 4.04 -2.83
N ALA A 18 -4.14 3.78 -1.89
CA ALA A 18 -2.91 4.53 -1.75
C ALA A 18 -1.70 3.59 -1.63
N ARG A 19 -0.55 4.11 -2.02
CA ARG A 19 0.74 3.42 -1.97
C ARG A 19 1.83 4.42 -1.58
N LEU A 20 2.90 3.94 -0.95
CA LEU A 20 4.06 4.76 -0.64
C LEU A 20 4.99 4.82 -1.87
N MET A 21 5.11 6.00 -2.48
CA MET A 21 5.90 6.23 -3.69
C MET A 21 7.28 6.84 -3.42
N GLU A 22 7.47 7.57 -2.32
CA GLU A 22 8.74 8.19 -1.96
C GLU A 22 8.99 8.08 -0.44
N PRO A 23 9.99 7.28 0.01
CA PRO A 23 10.73 6.30 -0.78
C PRO A 23 9.80 5.23 -1.38
N PRO A 24 10.04 4.69 -2.59
CA PRO A 24 9.15 3.72 -3.19
C PRO A 24 9.05 2.45 -2.34
N SER A 25 7.83 2.05 -2.01
CA SER A 25 7.56 0.80 -1.30
C SER A 25 8.02 -0.41 -2.11
N ARG A 26 8.25 -1.55 -1.44
CA ARG A 26 8.67 -2.83 -2.06
C ARG A 26 7.79 -3.24 -3.24
N SER A 27 6.46 -3.12 -3.12
CA SER A 27 5.51 -3.41 -4.21
C SER A 27 5.50 -2.36 -5.31
N SER A 28 5.95 -1.13 -5.06
CA SER A 28 5.95 -0.01 -6.01
C SER A 28 7.31 0.23 -6.68
N MET A 29 8.38 -0.47 -6.26
CA MET A 29 9.73 -0.30 -6.79
C MET A 29 9.79 -0.40 -8.32
N TRP A 30 9.08 -1.35 -8.92
CA TRP A 30 9.08 -1.55 -10.37
C TRP A 30 8.59 -0.32 -11.16
N ARG A 31 7.77 0.55 -10.55
CA ARG A 31 7.32 1.82 -11.15
C ARG A 31 8.43 2.85 -11.26
N HIS A 32 9.49 2.69 -10.47
CA HIS A 32 10.68 3.53 -10.46
C HIS A 32 11.87 2.89 -11.19
N GLY A 33 11.63 1.86 -12.01
CA GLY A 33 12.65 1.25 -12.86
C GLY A 33 13.58 0.24 -12.16
N TYR A 34 13.30 -0.12 -10.90
CA TYR A 34 14.04 -1.20 -10.24
C TYR A 34 13.67 -2.55 -10.85
N ASP A 35 14.67 -3.42 -11.03
CA ASP A 35 14.46 -4.81 -11.45
C ASP A 35 13.87 -5.63 -10.29
N THR A 36 12.56 -5.53 -10.12
CA THR A 36 11.78 -6.19 -9.07
C THR A 36 10.50 -6.77 -9.67
N PRO A 37 9.94 -7.85 -9.08
CA PRO A 37 8.68 -8.40 -9.55
C PRO A 37 7.58 -7.33 -9.53
N LYS A 38 6.85 -7.21 -10.64
CA LYS A 38 5.76 -6.22 -10.77
C LYS A 38 4.58 -6.66 -9.91
N ASN A 39 4.17 -5.80 -8.98
CA ASN A 39 2.85 -5.86 -8.37
C ASN A 39 1.98 -4.77 -9.00
N TYR A 40 1.01 -5.15 -9.82
CA TYR A 40 0.09 -4.19 -10.45
C TYR A 40 -0.96 -3.65 -9.46
N ASP A 41 -1.18 -4.37 -8.36
CA ASP A 41 -2.06 -4.02 -7.23
C ASP A 41 -1.22 -3.49 -6.04
N ASP A 42 -0.21 -2.68 -6.33
CA ASP A 42 0.73 -2.15 -5.33
C ASP A 42 0.15 -1.06 -4.42
N ASP A 43 -1.06 -0.59 -4.70
CA ASP A 43 -1.94 0.15 -3.78
C ASP A 43 -2.93 -0.73 -3.01
N GLY A 44 -2.95 -2.03 -3.30
CA GLY A 44 -3.84 -3.02 -2.69
C GLY A 44 -3.33 -3.63 -1.39
N LEU A 45 -2.35 -3.02 -0.71
CA LEU A 45 -1.76 -3.56 0.52
C LEU A 45 -2.57 -3.21 1.78
N TYR A 46 -3.85 -3.56 1.78
CA TYR A 46 -4.84 -3.27 2.83
C TYR A 46 -5.11 -4.48 3.74
N CYS A 47 -4.05 -5.18 4.16
CA CYS A 47 -4.11 -6.30 5.12
C CYS A 47 -4.96 -7.50 4.65
N GLY A 48 -5.17 -7.63 3.33
CA GLY A 48 -6.00 -8.67 2.73
C GLY A 48 -7.50 -8.40 2.69
N GLY A 49 -7.95 -7.18 3.03
CA GLY A 49 -9.37 -6.81 3.03
C GLY A 49 -9.95 -6.66 4.43
N MET A 50 -11.00 -5.84 4.54
CA MET A 50 -11.73 -5.58 5.79
C MET A 50 -12.17 -6.88 6.49
N HIS A 51 -12.72 -7.82 5.73
CA HIS A 51 -13.15 -9.12 6.26
C HIS A 51 -11.96 -9.93 6.78
N THR A 52 -10.92 -10.08 5.97
CA THR A 52 -9.69 -10.81 6.32
C THR A 52 -9.04 -10.24 7.56
N GLN A 53 -8.86 -8.92 7.62
CA GLN A 53 -8.24 -8.24 8.75
C GLN A 53 -9.07 -8.42 10.03
N TRP A 54 -10.35 -8.07 10.02
CA TRP A 54 -11.12 -7.96 11.26
C TRP A 54 -11.82 -9.25 11.68
N LYS A 55 -12.31 -10.05 10.73
CA LYS A 55 -13.04 -11.29 11.05
C LYS A 55 -12.12 -12.50 11.16
N MET A 56 -11.11 -12.61 10.30
CA MET A 56 -10.21 -13.77 10.32
C MET A 56 -8.96 -13.53 11.16
N ASN A 57 -8.32 -12.37 11.00
CA ASN A 57 -7.02 -12.09 11.60
C ASN A 57 -7.11 -11.36 12.96
N GLY A 58 -8.32 -11.13 13.49
CA GLY A 58 -8.52 -10.46 14.79
C GLY A 58 -7.98 -9.03 14.83
N GLY A 59 -8.10 -8.29 13.72
CA GLY A 59 -7.59 -6.93 13.54
C GLY A 59 -6.12 -6.85 13.11
N LYS A 60 -5.40 -7.97 13.10
CA LYS A 60 -3.96 -8.01 12.80
C LYS A 60 -3.69 -7.81 11.31
N CYS A 61 -2.55 -7.19 11.01
CA CYS A 61 -2.04 -6.92 9.68
C CYS A 61 -0.55 -7.28 9.61
N GLY A 62 -0.06 -7.79 8.47
CA GLY A 62 1.36 -7.96 8.23
C GLY A 62 2.10 -6.62 8.29
N VAL A 63 3.35 -6.63 8.72
CA VAL A 63 4.13 -5.39 8.94
C VAL A 63 4.34 -4.57 7.65
N CYS A 64 4.18 -5.21 6.49
CA CYS A 64 4.27 -4.60 5.17
C CYS A 64 2.93 -4.57 4.40
N GLY A 65 1.80 -4.66 5.10
CA GLY A 65 0.45 -4.54 4.51
C GLY A 65 -0.16 -5.83 3.95
N ASP A 66 0.56 -6.95 4.01
CA ASP A 66 0.07 -8.27 3.64
C ASP A 66 -0.98 -8.81 4.64
N PRO A 67 -1.86 -9.75 4.23
CA PRO A 67 -2.72 -10.46 5.16
C PRO A 67 -1.93 -11.16 6.28
N TRP A 68 -2.33 -10.95 7.53
CA TRP A 68 -1.60 -11.46 8.69
C TRP A 68 -1.47 -12.99 8.75
N HIS A 69 -2.47 -13.74 8.29
CA HIS A 69 -2.42 -15.20 8.33
C HIS A 69 -1.44 -15.84 7.32
N LEU A 70 -0.87 -15.07 6.39
CA LEU A 70 0.15 -15.60 5.48
C LEU A 70 1.42 -15.97 6.25
N ASP A 71 2.10 -17.01 5.78
CA ASP A 71 3.39 -17.45 6.31
C ASP A 71 4.45 -16.36 6.17
N VAL A 72 5.37 -16.33 7.14
CA VAL A 72 6.51 -15.41 7.16
C VAL A 72 7.70 -16.07 6.44
N PRO A 73 8.43 -15.37 5.54
CA PRO A 73 8.21 -13.99 5.14
C PRO A 73 7.02 -13.83 4.19
N ARG A 74 6.12 -12.89 4.52
CA ARG A 74 4.99 -12.55 3.65
C ARG A 74 5.49 -11.87 2.37
N PRO A 75 4.69 -11.80 1.29
CA PRO A 75 5.16 -11.32 -0.01
C PRO A 75 5.89 -9.97 0.02
N ASN A 76 5.45 -9.01 0.84
CA ASN A 76 6.09 -7.69 0.97
C ASN A 76 7.10 -7.59 2.12
N GLU A 77 7.30 -8.65 2.91
CA GLU A 77 8.32 -8.70 3.96
C GLU A 77 9.71 -9.02 3.39
N ASN A 78 10.76 -8.79 4.19
CA ASN A 78 12.13 -9.06 3.75
C ASN A 78 12.33 -10.56 3.51
N GLY A 79 12.84 -10.94 2.33
CA GLY A 79 12.90 -12.33 1.87
C GLY A 79 11.62 -12.86 1.21
N GLY A 80 10.54 -12.07 1.23
CA GLY A 80 9.34 -12.34 0.43
C GLY A 80 9.54 -11.94 -1.04
N LYS A 81 8.54 -12.26 -1.88
CA LYS A 81 8.54 -12.01 -3.33
C LYS A 81 8.96 -10.58 -3.72
N PHE A 82 8.54 -9.57 -2.97
CA PHE A 82 8.84 -8.16 -3.23
C PHE A 82 9.95 -7.61 -2.31
N GLY A 83 10.38 -8.36 -1.30
CA GLY A 83 11.40 -7.96 -0.32
C GLY A 83 12.81 -8.38 -0.72
N ASN A 84 13.32 -7.80 -1.81
CA ASN A 84 14.60 -8.17 -2.44
C ASN A 84 15.85 -7.57 -1.78
N GLY A 85 15.75 -6.95 -0.60
CA GLY A 85 16.88 -6.33 0.10
C GLY A 85 17.49 -5.08 -0.57
N ILE A 86 16.82 -4.50 -1.55
CA ILE A 86 17.29 -3.33 -2.29
C ILE A 86 17.07 -2.05 -1.46
N ILE A 87 18.12 -1.24 -1.30
CA ILE A 87 18.04 0.08 -0.67
C ILE A 87 17.55 1.09 -1.70
N VAL A 88 16.37 1.67 -1.44
CA VAL A 88 15.73 2.63 -2.37
C VAL A 88 16.09 4.08 -2.09
N ARG A 89 16.48 4.40 -0.85
CA ARG A 89 16.92 5.73 -0.40
C ARG A 89 17.89 5.61 0.76
N THR A 90 18.69 6.65 0.95
CA THR A 90 19.64 6.77 2.07
C THR A 90 19.45 8.15 2.69
N TYR A 91 19.36 8.18 4.01
CA TYR A 91 19.13 9.41 4.78
C TYR A 91 20.21 9.55 5.86
N LYS A 92 20.56 10.80 6.20
CA LYS A 92 21.38 11.08 7.37
C LYS A 92 20.49 11.15 8.63
N PRO A 93 21.03 10.82 9.83
CA PRO A 93 20.30 11.05 11.08
C PRO A 93 19.82 12.51 11.18
N GLY A 94 18.53 12.70 11.45
CA GLY A 94 17.91 14.04 11.56
C GLY A 94 17.56 14.73 10.24
N GLN A 95 17.72 14.07 9.09
CA GLN A 95 17.28 14.62 7.81
C GLN A 95 15.74 14.69 7.75
N VAL A 96 15.20 15.85 7.33
CA VAL A 96 13.76 16.13 7.14
C VAL A 96 13.48 16.31 5.65
#